data_AF-A0A8I0TW53-F1
#
_entry.id   AF-A0A8I0TW53-F1
#
_cell.length_a   1.000
_cell.length_b   1.000
_cell.length_c   1.000
_cell.angle_alpha   90.00
_cell.angle_beta   90.00
_cell.angle_gamma   90.00
#
_symmetry.space_group_name_H-M   'P 1'
#
loop_
_entity.id
_entity.type
_entity.pdbx_description
1 polymer ?
#
loop_
_entity_poly.entity_id
_entity_poly.type
_entity_poly.pdbx_seq_one_letter_code
_entity_poly.pdbx_strand_id
1 'polypeptide(L)' 'MGRVLITCDDDNVASARTIERNGGVLEDVRTTDEGIKRRYWITL' A
#
# COMPACT_ATOMS: atom_id res chain seq x y z
N MET A 1 -0.69 -1.36 20.49
CA MET A 1 -0.66 -0.61 19.23
C MET A 1 -0.50 -1.61 18.09
N GLY A 2 -1.33 -1.50 17.06
CA GLY A 2 -1.47 -2.50 15.99
C GLY A 2 -0.92 -1.98 14.67
N ARG A 3 -0.77 -2.88 13.68
CA ARG A 3 -0.45 -2.48 12.31
C ARG A 3 -1.59 -2.86 11.37
N VAL A 4 -1.86 -2.02 10.38
CA VAL A 4 -2.89 -2.24 9.35
C VAL A 4 -2.24 -2.36 7.98
N LEU A 5 -2.79 -3.25 7.14
CA LEU A 5 -2.39 -3.43 5.76
C LEU A 5 -3.28 -2.56 4.88
N ILE A 6 -2.66 -1.73 4.05
CA ILE A 6 -3.35 -0.90 3.06
C ILE A 6 -2.84 -1.30 1.68
N THR A 7 -3.75 -1.39 0.71
CA THR A 7 -3.40 -1.72 -0.67
C THR A 7 -3.88 -0.65 -1.64
N CYS A 8 -3.18 -0.49 -2.75
CA CYS A 8 -3.62 0.31 -3.89
C CYS A 8 -3.15 -0.32 -5.20
N ASP A 9 -3.72 0.09 -6.33
CA ASP A 9 -3.20 -0.28 -7.65
C ASP A 9 -1.79 0.28 -7.85
N ASP A 10 -0.97 -0.46 -8.61
CA ASP A 10 0.41 -0.07 -8.90
C ASP A 10 0.52 1.23 -9.72
N ASP A 11 -0.46 1.49 -10.58
CA ASP A 11 -0.54 2.72 -11.39
C ASP A 11 -1.19 3.89 -10.65
N ASN A 12 -1.76 3.66 -9.45
CA ASN A 12 -2.38 4.70 -8.64
C ASN A 12 -1.33 5.46 -7.79
N VAL A 13 -0.50 6.23 -8.49
CA VAL A 13 0.60 7.03 -7.91
C VAL A 13 0.08 7.99 -6.83
N ALA A 14 -1.11 8.55 -6.98
CA ALA A 14 -1.70 9.46 -6.00
C ALA A 14 -1.97 8.78 -4.65
N SER A 15 -2.51 7.55 -4.68
CA SER A 15 -2.75 6.75 -3.48
C SER A 15 -1.44 6.29 -2.86
N ALA A 16 -0.50 5.77 -3.65
CA ALA A 16 0.83 5.36 -3.18
C ALA A 16 1.52 6.49 -2.40
N ARG A 17 1.60 7.70 -2.99
CA ARG A 17 2.19 8.87 -2.32
C ARG A 17 1.46 9.27 -1.05
N THR A 18 0.14 9.15 -1.03
CA THR A 18 -0.67 9.47 0.16
C THR A 18 -0.39 8.49 1.28
N ILE A 19 -0.32 7.19 0.97
CA ILE A 19 -0.03 6.12 1.94
C ILE A 19 1.38 6.32 2.51
N GLU A 20 2.38 6.51 1.66
CA GLU A 20 3.78 6.74 2.05
C GLU A 20 3.93 7.99 2.93
N ARG A 21 3.24 9.09 2.58
CA ARG A 21 3.25 10.33 3.38
C ARG A 21 2.67 10.14 4.79
N ASN A 22 1.71 9.23 4.96
CA ASN A 22 1.10 8.92 6.25
C ASN A 22 1.81 7.78 7.01
N GLY A 23 3.05 7.46 6.63
CA GLY A 23 3.87 6.47 7.33
C GLY A 23 3.67 5.03 6.85
N GLY A 24 3.05 4.84 5.68
CA GLY A 24 2.97 3.55 5.01
C GLY A 24 4.33 3.06 4.52
N VAL A 25 4.73 1.87 4.94
CA VAL A 25 5.95 1.18 4.49
C VAL A 25 5.56 0.11 3.49
N LEU A 26 6.09 0.20 2.27
CA LEU A 26 5.84 -0.80 1.21
C LEU A 26 6.36 -2.17 1.67
N GLU A 27 5.46 -3.15 1.73
CA GLU A 27 5.78 -4.56 1.99
C GLU A 27 6.21 -5.25 0.71
N ASP A 28 5.33 -5.25 -0.30
CA ASP A 28 5.54 -5.89 -1.59
C ASP A 28 4.59 -5.33 -2.66
N VAL A 29 4.87 -5.73 -3.90
CA VAL A 29 4.00 -5.53 -5.06
C VAL A 29 3.62 -6.91 -5.58
N ARG A 30 2.33 -7.18 -5.73
CA ARG A 30 1.81 -8.51 -6.02
C ARG A 30 0.76 -8.48 -7.12
N THR A 31 0.89 -9.39 -8.07
CA THR A 31 -0.16 -9.66 -9.05
C THR A 31 -1.28 -10.44 -8.38
N THR A 32 -2.50 -9.91 -8.47
CA THR A 32 -3.74 -10.55 -8.03
C THR A 32 -4.70 -10.69 -9.21
N ASP A 33 -5.82 -11.38 -9.02
CA ASP A 33 -6.87 -11.50 -10.04
C ASP A 33 -7.48 -10.14 -10.43
N GLU A 34 -7.31 -9.12 -9.58
CA GLU A 34 -7.79 -7.74 -9.79
C GLU A 34 -6.71 -6.81 -10.37
N GLY A 35 -5.52 -7.33 -10.68
CA GLY A 35 -4.39 -6.54 -11.21
C GLY A 35 -3.18 -6.49 -10.28
N ILE A 36 -2.23 -5.61 -10.58
CA ILE A 36 -1.01 -5.44 -9.77
C ILE A 36 -1.33 -4.52 -8.60
N LYS A 37 -1.20 -5.03 -7.39
CA LYS A 37 -1.44 -4.28 -6.14
C LYS A 37 -0.14 -4.02 -5.40
N ARG A 38 0.02 -2.80 -4.89
CA ARG A 38 1.02 -2.45 -3.89
C ARG A 38 0.42 -2.63 -2.50
N ARG A 39 1.22 -3.14 -1.57
CA ARG A 39 0.81 -3.44 -0.20
C ARG A 39 1.70 -2.70 0.79
N TYR A 40 1.08 -2.01 1.75
CA TYR A 40 1.77 -1.16 2.71
C TYR A 40 1.35 -1.45 4.14
N TRP A 41 2.28 -1.42 5.08
CA TRP A 41 1.99 -1.44 6.51
C TRP A 41 2.00 -0.04 7.11
N ILE A 42 0.97 0.28 7.92
CA ILE A 42 0.95 1.46 8.80
C ILE A 42 0.85 0.99 10.26
N THR A 43 1.70 1.54 11.11
CA THR A 43 1.63 1.36 12.58
C THR A 43 0.74 2.44 13.18
N LEU A 44 -0.22 2.04 14.03
CA LEU A 44 -1.18 2.92 14.72
C LEU A 44 -0.87 3.09 16.21
#